data_AF-A0A1S1J514-F1
#
_entry.id   AF-A0A1S1J514-F1
#
_cell.length_a   1.000
_cell.length_b   1.000
_cell.length_c   1.000
_cell.angle_alpha   90.00
_cell.angle_beta   90.00
_cell.angle_gamma   90.00
#
_symmetry.space_group_name_H-M   'P 1'
#
loop_
_entity.id
_entity.type
_entity.pdbx_description
1 polymer ?
#
loop_
_entity_poly.entity_id
_entity_poly.type
_entity_poly.pdbx_seq_one_letter_code
_entity_poly.pdbx_strand_id
1 'polypeptide(L)'
;MKFLKAIFIFVVLISTKSFATAQVSDYLIIDKDTLRIQSNPLEEYFKIHPIPENLITTISSANWRGYIAYFKFLEGKLVVENIYKEDYKKNSKGESDFFLTSIYKAIFGENKNFECNFYSGLLICPSGKMLQYVHMGYSSVFENYTLIELKDGVNVKSKKLTAEEFMGFKKKYFKYYKKTDEYKQKAKEFKEMTAESDKVLNKLTLENSNSNSKENKYLKQKEADYKADKEVESFMFIFLNDYMKTIEIPLN
;
A
#
# COMPACT_ATOMS: atom_id res chain seq x y z
N MET A 1 35.78 -13.83 -50.83
CA MET A 1 35.92 -14.16 -49.39
C MET A 1 35.54 -12.94 -48.56
N LYS A 2 34.48 -13.06 -47.75
CA LYS A 2 34.35 -12.56 -46.37
C LYS A 2 32.86 -12.49 -46.02
N PHE A 3 32.36 -13.60 -45.50
CA PHE A 3 31.18 -13.62 -44.65
C PHE A 3 31.46 -12.72 -43.45
N LEU A 4 30.73 -11.62 -43.29
CA LEU A 4 30.68 -10.89 -42.04
C LEU A 4 29.29 -10.98 -41.44
N LYS A 5 29.25 -11.82 -40.40
CA LYS A 5 28.20 -12.17 -39.45
C LYS A 5 27.21 -11.02 -39.18
N ALA A 6 25.93 -11.33 -39.39
CA ALA A 6 24.83 -10.57 -38.83
C ALA A 6 24.94 -10.59 -37.29
N ILE A 7 25.22 -9.43 -36.69
CA ILE A 7 25.10 -9.24 -35.25
C ILE A 7 23.62 -8.95 -34.99
N PHE A 8 22.93 -9.97 -34.51
CA PHE A 8 21.59 -9.86 -33.95
C PHE A 8 21.72 -9.03 -32.66
N ILE A 9 21.47 -7.73 -32.75
CA ILE A 9 21.36 -6.87 -31.55
C ILE A 9 20.04 -7.25 -30.88
N PHE A 10 20.13 -8.24 -29.99
CA PHE A 10 19.09 -8.54 -29.00
C PHE A 10 19.10 -7.36 -28.02
N VAL A 11 18.32 -6.31 -28.32
CA VAL A 11 18.01 -5.27 -27.35
C VAL A 11 17.15 -5.94 -26.29
N VAL A 12 17.79 -6.42 -25.23
CA VAL A 12 17.14 -6.79 -23.99
C VAL A 12 16.40 -5.55 -23.52
N LEU A 13 15.07 -5.57 -23.65
CA LEU A 13 14.19 -4.73 -22.86
C LEU A 13 14.41 -5.12 -21.41
N ILE A 14 15.41 -4.50 -20.77
CA ILE A 14 15.54 -4.49 -19.32
C ILE A 14 14.37 -3.61 -18.86
N SER A 15 13.20 -4.23 -18.72
CA SER A 15 12.15 -3.72 -17.85
C SER A 15 12.80 -3.59 -16.49
N THR A 16 13.17 -2.37 -16.11
CA THR A 16 13.66 -2.05 -14.79
C THR A 16 12.56 -2.50 -13.83
N LYS A 17 12.78 -3.63 -13.17
CA LYS A 17 11.91 -4.07 -12.09
C LYS A 17 12.07 -3.00 -11.01
N SER A 18 11.14 -2.05 -10.96
CA SER A 18 11.03 -1.15 -9.82
C SER A 18 10.83 -2.04 -8.60
N PHE A 19 11.88 -2.18 -7.79
CA PHE A 19 11.81 -2.91 -6.54
C PHE A 19 11.03 -2.02 -5.57
N ALA A 20 9.71 -2.15 -5.55
CA ALA A 20 8.97 -1.63 -4.40
C ALA A 20 9.49 -2.31 -3.14
N THR A 21 9.43 -1.61 -2.01
CA THR A 21 9.76 -2.17 -0.70
C THR A 21 8.46 -2.35 0.07
N ALA A 22 8.32 -3.45 0.81
CA ALA A 22 7.11 -3.68 1.59
C ALA A 22 6.90 -2.55 2.59
N GLN A 23 5.65 -2.12 2.73
CA GLN A 23 5.31 -1.01 3.61
C GLN A 23 5.50 -1.44 5.08
N VAL A 24 6.11 -0.57 5.89
CA VAL A 24 6.19 -0.73 7.34
C VAL A 24 4.78 -0.68 7.93
N SER A 25 4.43 -1.70 8.70
CA SER A 25 3.14 -1.85 9.37
C SER A 25 2.99 -0.90 10.55
N ASP A 26 1.75 -0.47 10.78
CA ASP A 26 1.33 -0.04 12.11
C ASP A 26 1.09 -1.26 13.01
N TYR A 27 0.85 -1.01 14.30
CA TYR A 27 0.76 -2.07 15.30
C TYR A 27 -0.48 -1.95 16.17
N LEU A 28 -1.08 -3.09 16.52
CA LEU A 28 -2.20 -3.20 17.44
C LEU A 28 -1.75 -3.96 18.69
N ILE A 29 -1.81 -3.31 19.84
CA ILE A 29 -1.51 -3.92 21.14
C ILE A 29 -2.78 -4.57 21.67
N ILE A 30 -2.72 -5.87 21.95
CA ILE A 30 -3.79 -6.65 22.58
C ILE A 30 -3.16 -7.40 23.75
N ASP A 31 -3.58 -7.06 24.96
CA ASP A 31 -3.03 -7.61 26.21
C ASP A 31 -1.50 -7.52 26.26
N LYS A 32 -0.81 -8.66 26.11
CA LYS A 32 0.67 -8.77 26.12
C LYS A 32 1.26 -8.94 24.72
N ASP A 33 0.42 -9.04 23.70
CA ASP A 33 0.83 -9.23 22.31
C ASP A 33 0.75 -7.91 21.52
N THR A 34 1.57 -7.82 20.47
CA THR A 34 1.55 -6.70 19.53
C THR A 34 1.47 -7.24 18.12
N LEU A 35 0.31 -7.05 17.49
CA LEU A 35 0.02 -7.53 16.15
C LEU A 35 0.41 -6.47 15.12
N ARG A 36 0.95 -6.91 13.97
CA ARG A 36 1.12 -6.03 12.82
C ARG A 36 -0.24 -5.73 12.22
N ILE A 37 -0.39 -4.55 11.64
CA ILE A 37 -1.57 -4.13 10.90
C ILE A 37 -1.16 -3.96 9.42
N GLN A 38 -1.96 -4.53 8.52
CA GLN A 38 -1.83 -4.43 7.07
C GLN A 38 -2.93 -3.53 6.48
N SER A 39 -3.16 -2.39 7.11
CA SER A 39 -4.08 -1.30 6.79
C SER A 39 -3.57 -0.03 7.48
N ASN A 40 -4.04 1.16 7.07
CA ASN A 40 -3.53 2.46 7.58
C ASN A 40 -4.64 3.28 8.28
N PRO A 41 -4.95 3.07 9.57
CA PRO A 41 -6.10 3.71 10.20
C PRO A 41 -6.06 5.25 10.26
N LEU A 42 -4.87 5.85 10.33
CA LEU A 42 -4.70 7.31 10.40
C LEU A 42 -4.57 8.00 9.03
N GLU A 43 -4.62 7.26 7.92
CA GLU A 43 -4.37 7.83 6.60
C GLU A 43 -5.39 8.93 6.23
N GLU A 44 -6.68 8.68 6.39
CA GLU A 44 -7.73 9.69 6.14
C GLU A 44 -7.65 10.87 7.12
N TYR A 45 -7.29 10.60 8.38
CA TYR A 45 -7.09 11.67 9.36
C TYR A 45 -5.98 12.63 8.92
N PHE A 46 -4.84 12.11 8.48
CA PHE A 46 -3.72 12.95 8.05
C PHE A 46 -3.91 13.61 6.68
N LYS A 47 -4.87 13.18 5.85
CA LYS A 47 -5.29 13.94 4.67
C LYS A 47 -5.97 15.26 5.04
N ILE A 48 -6.72 15.28 6.15
CA ILE A 48 -7.44 16.46 6.65
C ILE A 48 -6.58 17.26 7.64
N HIS A 49 -5.75 16.58 8.41
CA HIS A 49 -4.86 17.15 9.43
C HIS A 49 -3.41 16.80 9.12
N PRO A 50 -2.77 17.42 8.10
CA PRO A 50 -1.42 17.06 7.69
C PRO A 50 -0.42 17.09 8.86
N ILE A 51 0.47 16.10 8.87
CA ILE A 51 1.60 16.09 9.81
C ILE A 51 2.47 17.33 9.52
N PRO A 52 2.87 18.11 10.54
CA PRO A 52 3.75 19.25 10.32
C PRO A 52 5.04 18.85 9.58
N GLU A 53 5.39 19.57 8.51
CA GLU A 53 6.49 19.20 7.60
C GLU A 53 7.84 19.05 8.32
N ASN A 54 8.08 19.86 9.35
CA ASN A 54 9.30 19.84 10.14
C ASN A 54 9.37 18.68 11.16
N LEU A 55 8.27 17.93 11.34
CA LEU A 55 8.21 16.85 12.31
C LEU A 55 8.81 15.55 11.76
N ILE A 56 8.54 15.23 10.49
CA ILE A 56 9.08 14.04 9.82
C ILE A 56 10.36 14.40 9.09
N THR A 57 11.48 14.01 9.68
CA THR A 57 12.83 14.34 9.19
C THR A 57 13.46 13.24 8.36
N THR A 58 12.84 12.06 8.29
CA THR A 58 13.36 10.90 7.56
C THR A 58 12.21 10.08 7.02
N ILE A 59 12.28 9.75 5.73
CA ILE A 59 11.39 8.81 5.05
C ILE A 59 12.25 7.75 4.36
N SER A 60 11.71 6.55 4.20
CA SER A 60 12.39 5.45 3.51
C SER A 60 11.48 4.86 2.43
N SER A 61 12.04 4.07 1.52
CA SER A 61 11.25 3.35 0.51
C SER A 61 10.26 2.36 1.13
N ALA A 62 10.51 1.93 2.38
CA ALA A 62 9.64 1.07 3.16
C ALA A 62 8.61 1.85 3.99
N ASN A 63 8.82 3.15 4.24
CA ASN A 63 7.92 3.97 5.03
C ASN A 63 7.78 5.40 4.48
N TRP A 64 7.05 5.52 3.37
CA TRP A 64 6.71 6.81 2.75
C TRP A 64 5.75 7.65 3.60
N ARG A 65 4.97 7.02 4.49
CA ARG A 65 4.09 7.69 5.46
C ARG A 65 4.87 8.51 6.49
N GLY A 66 6.13 8.14 6.75
CA GLY A 66 7.00 8.84 7.70
C GLY A 66 6.71 8.56 9.17
N TYR A 67 5.68 7.76 9.50
CA TYR A 67 5.35 7.40 10.86
C TYR A 67 5.05 5.90 11.01
N ILE A 68 5.03 5.44 12.26
CA ILE A 68 4.58 4.11 12.69
C ILE A 68 3.62 4.34 13.86
N ALA A 69 2.35 3.97 13.68
CA ALA A 69 1.34 4.12 14.73
C ALA A 69 1.18 2.82 15.52
N TYR A 70 0.94 2.99 16.82
CA TYR A 70 0.57 1.93 17.74
C TYR A 70 -0.83 2.24 18.26
N PHE A 71 -1.71 1.26 18.17
CA PHE A 71 -3.10 1.34 18.60
C PHE A 71 -3.36 0.34 19.72
N LYS A 72 -4.43 0.57 20.46
CA LYS A 72 -5.01 -0.40 21.40
C LYS A 72 -6.52 -0.23 21.42
N PHE A 73 -7.21 -1.21 22.02
CA PHE A 73 -8.62 -1.04 22.36
C PHE A 73 -8.75 -0.56 23.81
N LEU A 74 -9.52 0.51 24.00
CA LEU A 74 -9.96 0.97 25.31
C LEU A 74 -11.48 0.96 25.32
N GLU A 75 -12.09 0.16 26.20
CA GLU A 75 -13.55 0.00 26.30
C GLU A 75 -14.22 -0.33 24.94
N GLY A 76 -13.55 -1.14 24.12
CA GLY A 76 -14.06 -1.55 22.80
C GLY A 76 -13.82 -0.54 21.66
N LYS A 77 -13.24 0.62 21.95
CA LYS A 77 -12.89 1.65 20.97
C LYS A 77 -11.42 1.60 20.61
N LEU A 78 -11.11 1.76 19.33
CA LEU A 78 -9.75 1.91 18.83
C LEU A 78 -9.22 3.29 19.23
N VAL A 79 -8.09 3.31 19.94
CA VAL A 79 -7.38 4.54 20.31
C VAL A 79 -5.93 4.44 19.87
N VAL A 80 -5.31 5.59 19.59
CA VAL A 80 -3.86 5.67 19.36
C VAL A 80 -3.16 5.59 20.72
N GLU A 81 -2.30 4.58 20.90
CA GLU A 81 -1.40 4.47 22.04
C GLU A 81 -0.18 5.38 21.86
N ASN A 82 0.43 5.32 20.67
CA ASN A 82 1.57 6.16 20.33
C ASN A 82 1.70 6.30 18.82
N ILE A 83 2.45 7.30 18.39
CA ILE A 83 2.89 7.47 17.01
C ILE A 83 4.37 7.84 17.03
N TYR A 84 5.17 7.11 16.25
CA TYR A 84 6.61 7.27 16.19
C TYR A 84 7.04 7.72 14.81
N LYS A 85 8.12 8.49 14.73
CA LYS A 85 8.95 8.61 13.54
C LYS A 85 10.24 7.82 13.71
N GLU A 86 10.82 7.43 12.58
CA GLU A 86 12.17 6.87 12.58
C GLU A 86 13.18 8.03 12.54
N ASP A 87 14.15 7.99 13.43
CA ASP A 87 15.29 8.89 13.49
C ASP A 87 16.59 8.10 13.43
N TYR A 88 17.69 8.79 13.13
CA TYR A 88 19.00 8.20 13.18
C TYR A 88 20.03 9.12 13.83
N LYS A 89 21.06 8.51 14.40
CA LYS A 89 22.27 9.20 14.89
C LYS A 89 23.51 8.51 14.35
N LYS A 90 24.57 9.27 14.08
CA LYS A 90 25.86 8.67 13.74
C LYS A 90 26.55 8.17 15.00
N ASN A 91 27.00 6.93 14.99
CA ASN A 91 27.79 6.35 16.06
C ASN A 91 29.28 6.76 15.93
N SER A 92 30.12 6.35 16.88
CA SER A 92 31.55 6.70 16.91
C SER A 92 32.36 6.15 15.73
N LYS A 93 31.80 5.18 14.98
CA LYS A 93 32.39 4.62 13.74
C LYS A 93 31.86 5.30 12.48
N GLY A 94 30.98 6.29 12.62
CA GLY A 94 30.35 7.01 11.51
C GLY A 94 29.16 6.28 10.87
N GLU A 95 28.72 5.15 11.43
CA GLU A 95 27.55 4.39 10.96
C GLU A 95 26.26 4.97 11.55
N SER A 96 25.13 4.80 10.87
CA SER A 96 23.83 5.29 11.33
C SER A 96 23.13 4.27 12.22
N ASP A 97 22.87 4.65 13.48
CA ASP A 97 22.00 3.92 14.39
C ASP A 97 20.58 4.48 14.29
N PHE A 98 19.61 3.64 13.93
CA PHE A 98 18.20 4.02 13.81
C PHE A 98 17.43 3.77 15.11
N PHE A 99 16.49 4.64 15.43
CA PHE A 99 15.64 4.53 16.62
C PHE A 99 14.28 5.20 16.39
N LEU A 100 13.30 4.86 17.23
CA LEU A 100 11.96 5.43 17.18
C LEU A 100 11.82 6.59 18.15
N THR A 101 11.37 7.74 17.66
CA THR A 101 11.06 8.93 18.46
C THR A 101 9.55 9.12 18.50
N SER A 102 8.96 9.17 19.70
CA SER A 102 7.53 9.46 19.84
C SER A 102 7.24 10.89 19.40
N ILE A 103 6.26 11.04 18.51
CA ILE A 103 5.75 12.33 18.05
C ILE A 103 4.30 12.57 18.51
N TYR A 104 3.79 11.73 19.41
CA TYR A 104 2.40 11.76 19.84
C TYR A 104 1.95 13.12 20.34
N LYS A 105 2.71 13.75 21.25
CA LYS A 105 2.37 15.07 21.78
C LYS A 105 2.38 16.18 20.74
N ALA A 106 3.22 16.06 19.70
CA ALA A 106 3.25 17.02 18.61
C ALA A 106 2.03 16.89 17.67
N ILE A 107 1.46 15.69 17.56
CA ILE A 107 0.28 15.42 16.71
C ILE A 107 -1.04 15.63 17.46
N PHE A 108 -1.14 15.09 18.68
CA PHE A 108 -2.40 14.99 19.44
C PHE A 108 -2.42 15.83 20.73
N GLY A 109 -1.34 16.57 21.03
CA GLY A 109 -1.23 17.35 22.26
C GLY A 109 -1.24 16.48 23.52
N GLU A 110 -2.00 16.91 24.54
CA GLU A 110 -2.14 16.21 25.82
C GLU A 110 -3.25 15.14 25.80
N ASN A 111 -3.90 14.88 24.66
CA ASN A 111 -4.97 13.90 24.57
C ASN A 111 -4.40 12.48 24.70
N LYS A 112 -4.45 11.87 25.88
CA LYS A 112 -3.86 10.55 26.15
C LYS A 112 -4.53 9.36 25.45
N ASN A 113 -5.76 9.51 24.96
CA ASN A 113 -6.53 8.43 24.35
C ASN A 113 -7.20 8.96 23.08
N PHE A 114 -6.40 9.33 22.08
CA PHE A 114 -6.96 9.83 20.83
C PHE A 114 -7.82 8.75 20.16
N GLU A 115 -9.15 8.91 20.24
CA GLU A 115 -10.12 7.95 19.72
C GLU A 115 -10.17 8.04 18.18
N CYS A 116 -10.04 6.89 17.51
CA CYS A 116 -10.14 6.78 16.06
C CYS A 116 -11.60 6.70 15.59
N ASN A 117 -12.47 7.58 16.09
CA ASN A 117 -13.92 7.53 15.82
C ASN A 117 -14.31 7.84 14.37
N PHE A 118 -13.37 8.37 13.57
CA PHE A 118 -13.52 8.57 12.13
C PHE A 118 -13.23 7.30 11.31
N TYR A 119 -12.63 6.27 11.92
CA TYR A 119 -12.19 5.09 11.18
C TYR A 119 -13.28 4.02 11.11
N SER A 120 -13.73 3.73 9.89
CA SER A 120 -14.60 2.59 9.57
C SER A 120 -13.92 1.71 8.52
N GLY A 121 -13.48 0.51 8.90
CA GLY A 121 -12.57 -0.29 8.10
C GLY A 121 -12.25 -1.66 8.69
N LEU A 122 -11.41 -2.44 8.00
CA LEU A 122 -10.83 -3.66 8.56
C LEU A 122 -9.39 -3.42 9.03
N LEU A 123 -9.13 -3.75 10.30
CA LEU A 123 -7.76 -4.06 10.72
C LEU A 123 -7.44 -5.48 10.27
N ILE A 124 -6.44 -5.62 9.40
CA ILE A 124 -5.95 -6.89 8.87
C ILE A 124 -4.66 -7.24 9.60
N CYS A 125 -4.72 -8.20 10.52
CA CYS A 125 -3.58 -8.55 11.38
C CYS A 125 -3.00 -9.93 11.02
N PRO A 126 -1.91 -10.00 10.22
CA PRO A 126 -1.24 -11.27 9.93
C PRO A 126 -0.50 -11.83 11.16
N SER A 127 -0.42 -13.15 11.27
CA SER A 127 0.33 -13.85 12.32
C SER A 127 0.89 -15.19 11.84
N GLY A 128 1.90 -15.70 12.54
CA GLY A 128 2.63 -16.91 12.14
C GLY A 128 3.74 -16.62 11.13
N LYS A 129 4.22 -17.66 10.45
CA LYS A 129 5.30 -17.53 9.47
C LYS A 129 4.82 -16.79 8.22
N MET A 130 5.72 -16.02 7.62
CA MET A 130 5.54 -15.49 6.27
C MET A 130 5.73 -16.64 5.28
N LEU A 131 4.67 -16.99 4.54
CA LEU A 131 4.66 -18.07 3.56
C LEU A 131 5.17 -17.61 2.19
N GLN A 132 4.87 -16.37 1.83
CA GLN A 132 5.31 -15.77 0.57
C GLN A 132 5.64 -14.30 0.79
N TYR A 133 6.86 -13.91 0.43
CA TYR A 133 7.26 -12.52 0.44
C TYR A 133 6.87 -11.82 -0.86
N VAL A 134 6.25 -10.65 -0.72
CA VAL A 134 5.92 -9.74 -1.82
C VAL A 134 6.25 -8.33 -1.38
N HIS A 135 7.07 -7.63 -2.17
CA HIS A 135 7.61 -6.33 -1.80
C HIS A 135 6.67 -5.14 -2.07
N MET A 136 5.43 -5.38 -2.53
CA MET A 136 4.47 -4.33 -2.89
C MET A 136 3.46 -4.13 -1.77
N GLY A 137 3.53 -3.00 -1.06
CA GLY A 137 2.61 -2.66 0.02
C GLY A 137 2.54 -3.75 1.09
N TYR A 138 1.32 -4.19 1.43
CA TYR A 138 1.06 -5.27 2.39
C TYR A 138 0.78 -6.64 1.73
N SER A 139 1.35 -6.91 0.55
CA SER A 139 0.99 -8.08 -0.27
C SER A 139 1.64 -9.41 0.15
N SER A 140 2.50 -9.41 1.17
CA SER A 140 3.09 -10.66 1.68
C SER A 140 2.03 -11.55 2.34
N VAL A 141 2.18 -12.86 2.18
CA VAL A 141 1.24 -13.87 2.69
C VAL A 141 1.77 -14.52 3.96
N PHE A 142 0.92 -14.69 4.96
CA PHE A 142 1.22 -15.29 6.26
C PHE A 142 0.31 -16.48 6.55
N GLU A 143 0.71 -17.33 7.50
CA GLU A 143 -0.04 -18.54 7.88
C GLU A 143 -1.48 -18.24 8.32
N ASN A 144 -1.67 -17.17 9.09
CA ASN A 144 -2.96 -16.83 9.69
C ASN A 144 -3.22 -15.32 9.65
N TYR A 145 -4.49 -14.96 9.71
CA TYR A 145 -4.98 -13.59 9.71
C TYR A 145 -6.09 -13.43 10.74
N THR A 146 -6.00 -12.37 11.55
CA THR A 146 -7.13 -11.89 12.35
C THR A 146 -7.67 -10.63 11.68
N LEU A 147 -8.93 -10.67 11.27
CA LEU A 147 -9.65 -9.51 10.74
C LEU A 147 -10.51 -8.92 11.86
N ILE A 148 -10.42 -7.60 12.06
CA ILE A 148 -11.21 -6.86 13.04
C ILE A 148 -11.94 -5.76 12.30
N GLU A 149 -13.27 -5.85 12.26
CA GLU A 149 -14.13 -4.86 11.63
C GLU A 149 -14.44 -3.74 12.61
N LEU A 150 -14.14 -2.51 12.17
CA LEU A 150 -14.39 -1.29 12.91
C LEU A 150 -15.48 -0.48 12.23
N LYS A 151 -16.42 0.01 13.04
CA LYS A 151 -17.37 1.04 12.65
C LYS A 151 -17.23 2.21 13.61
N ASP A 152 -16.88 3.36 13.07
CA ASP A 152 -16.68 4.60 13.82
C ASP A 152 -15.72 4.39 15.02
N GLY A 153 -14.63 3.66 14.76
CA GLY A 153 -13.62 3.29 15.75
C GLY A 153 -14.00 2.14 16.69
N VAL A 154 -15.24 1.63 16.64
CA VAL A 154 -15.73 0.58 17.54
C VAL A 154 -15.59 -0.81 16.89
N ASN A 155 -15.04 -1.77 17.63
CA ASN A 155 -15.01 -3.16 17.18
C ASN A 155 -16.41 -3.77 17.15
N VAL A 156 -16.90 -4.07 15.94
CA VAL A 156 -18.22 -4.68 15.73
C VAL A 156 -18.14 -6.18 15.47
N LYS A 157 -17.03 -6.65 14.89
CA LYS A 157 -16.86 -8.07 14.53
C LYS A 157 -15.40 -8.43 14.40
N SER A 158 -15.08 -9.69 14.68
CA SER A 158 -13.75 -10.23 14.40
C SER A 158 -13.84 -11.62 13.81
N LYS A 159 -12.87 -11.96 12.96
CA LYS A 159 -12.79 -13.27 12.31
C LYS A 159 -11.34 -13.70 12.14
N LYS A 160 -11.03 -14.93 12.53
CA LYS A 160 -9.74 -15.56 12.23
C LYS A 160 -9.85 -16.36 10.93
N LEU A 161 -8.80 -16.31 10.12
CA LEU A 161 -8.71 -16.97 8.83
C LEU A 161 -7.30 -17.57 8.68
N THR A 162 -7.22 -18.72 8.04
CA THR A 162 -5.96 -19.24 7.49
C THR A 162 -5.54 -18.44 6.25
N ALA A 163 -4.30 -18.64 5.79
CA ALA A 163 -3.79 -18.07 4.55
C ALA A 163 -4.73 -18.31 3.35
N GLU A 164 -5.20 -19.55 3.18
CA GLU A 164 -6.07 -19.93 2.07
C GLU A 164 -7.43 -19.22 2.16
N GLU A 165 -8.05 -19.22 3.34
CA GLU A 165 -9.34 -18.57 3.55
C GLU A 165 -9.25 -17.06 3.36
N PHE A 166 -8.17 -16.41 3.84
CA PHE A 166 -7.93 -14.99 3.63
C PHE A 166 -7.75 -14.65 2.15
N MET A 167 -6.98 -15.43 1.40
CA MET A 167 -6.83 -15.21 -0.04
C MET A 167 -8.14 -15.45 -0.80
N GLY A 168 -8.93 -16.44 -0.39
CA GLY A 168 -10.29 -16.66 -0.92
C GLY A 168 -11.21 -15.48 -0.64
N PHE A 169 -11.18 -14.94 0.59
CA PHE A 169 -11.90 -13.75 0.99
C PHE A 169 -11.47 -12.52 0.19
N LYS A 170 -10.17 -12.23 0.10
CA LYS A 170 -9.61 -11.09 -0.66
C LYS A 170 -10.05 -11.12 -2.13
N LYS A 171 -10.04 -12.29 -2.77
CA LYS A 171 -10.56 -12.47 -4.15
C LYS A 171 -12.05 -12.19 -4.27
N LYS A 172 -12.87 -12.69 -3.35
CA LYS A 172 -14.32 -12.43 -3.34
C LYS A 172 -14.61 -10.95 -3.08
N TYR A 173 -13.92 -10.34 -2.12
CA TYR A 173 -14.06 -8.93 -1.78
C TYR A 173 -13.68 -8.06 -2.97
N PHE A 174 -12.62 -8.37 -3.69
CA PHE A 174 -12.25 -7.62 -4.90
C PHE A 174 -13.34 -7.64 -5.97
N LYS A 175 -13.97 -8.81 -6.21
CA LYS A 175 -15.09 -8.93 -7.15
C LYS A 175 -16.27 -8.04 -6.76
N TYR A 176 -16.53 -7.91 -5.46
CA TYR A 176 -17.52 -6.98 -4.93
C TYR A 176 -17.07 -5.53 -5.10
N TYR A 177 -15.85 -5.19 -4.66
CA TYR A 177 -15.28 -3.85 -4.70
C TYR A 177 -15.31 -3.27 -6.13
N LYS A 178 -15.01 -4.08 -7.15
CA LYS A 178 -15.11 -3.70 -8.56
C LYS A 178 -16.46 -3.14 -9.00
N LYS A 179 -17.54 -3.44 -8.29
CA LYS A 179 -18.91 -2.97 -8.59
C LYS A 179 -19.24 -1.65 -7.90
N THR A 180 -18.43 -1.20 -6.95
CA THR A 180 -18.65 0.02 -6.17
C THR A 180 -18.26 1.27 -6.96
N ASP A 181 -18.85 2.41 -6.60
CA ASP A 181 -18.46 3.70 -7.19
C ASP A 181 -17.07 4.15 -6.72
N GLU A 182 -16.67 3.78 -5.51
CA GLU A 182 -15.32 4.00 -4.98
C GLU A 182 -14.26 3.36 -5.89
N TYR A 183 -14.46 2.11 -6.32
CA TYR A 183 -13.55 1.47 -7.28
C TYR A 183 -13.51 2.23 -8.61
N LYS A 184 -14.65 2.65 -9.16
CA LYS A 184 -14.69 3.40 -10.43
C LYS A 184 -13.91 4.70 -10.33
N GLN A 185 -14.06 5.41 -9.22
CA GLN A 185 -13.32 6.65 -8.96
C GLN A 185 -11.82 6.37 -8.85
N LYS A 186 -11.40 5.40 -8.03
CA LYS A 186 -9.98 5.05 -7.85
C LYS A 186 -9.32 4.52 -9.13
N ALA A 187 -10.05 3.72 -9.91
CA ALA A 187 -9.60 3.26 -11.21
C ALA A 187 -9.37 4.42 -12.18
N LYS A 188 -10.25 5.43 -12.18
CA LYS A 188 -10.10 6.64 -13.00
C LYS A 188 -8.90 7.48 -12.55
N GLU A 189 -8.78 7.76 -11.25
CA GLU A 189 -7.63 8.49 -10.67
C GLU A 189 -6.29 7.84 -11.05
N PHE A 190 -6.21 6.50 -10.96
CA PHE A 190 -5.01 5.77 -11.34
C PHE A 190 -4.68 5.90 -12.83
N LYS A 191 -5.68 5.78 -13.72
CA LYS A 191 -5.48 5.93 -15.17
C LYS A 191 -4.99 7.33 -15.55
N GLU A 192 -5.52 8.36 -14.90
CA GLU A 192 -5.10 9.76 -15.12
C GLU A 192 -3.64 9.96 -14.69
N MET A 193 -3.27 9.46 -13.52
CA MET A 193 -1.89 9.51 -13.01
C MET A 193 -0.89 8.77 -13.91
N THR A 194 -1.25 7.59 -14.43
CA THR A 194 -0.39 6.83 -15.36
C THR A 194 -0.24 7.56 -16.70
N ALA A 195 -1.33 8.13 -17.23
CA ALA A 195 -1.28 8.88 -18.48
C ALA A 195 -0.43 10.15 -18.38
N GLU A 196 -0.44 10.82 -17.23
CA GLU A 196 0.44 11.97 -16.97
C GLU A 196 1.92 11.55 -16.89
N SER A 197 2.20 10.47 -16.15
CA SER A 197 3.54 9.90 -16.05
C SER A 197 4.10 9.49 -17.42
N ASP A 198 3.28 8.84 -18.26
CA ASP A 198 3.64 8.45 -19.62
C ASP A 198 3.91 9.66 -20.51
N LYS A 199 3.16 10.77 -20.38
CA LYS A 199 3.43 12.00 -21.12
C LYS A 199 4.79 12.59 -20.74
N VAL A 200 5.12 12.63 -19.44
CA VAL A 200 6.41 13.10 -18.94
C VAL A 200 7.54 12.21 -19.48
N LEU A 201 7.39 10.90 -19.37
CA LEU A 201 8.38 9.93 -19.85
C LEU A 201 8.57 10.05 -21.37
N ASN A 202 7.47 10.12 -22.13
CA ASN A 202 7.53 10.26 -23.59
C ASN A 202 8.23 11.55 -24.02
N LYS A 203 7.99 12.66 -23.32
CA LYS A 203 8.70 13.93 -23.57
C LYS A 203 10.21 13.79 -23.35
N LEU A 204 10.64 12.98 -22.38
CA LEU A 204 12.05 12.70 -22.09
C LEU A 204 12.67 11.72 -23.11
N THR A 205 11.88 10.80 -23.69
CA THR A 205 12.38 9.79 -24.65
C THR A 205 12.29 10.20 -26.12
N LEU A 206 11.48 11.21 -26.47
CA LEU A 206 11.32 11.72 -27.84
C LEU A 206 12.60 12.38 -28.41
N GLU A 207 13.64 12.58 -27.61
CA GLU A 207 14.97 12.94 -28.11
C GLU A 207 15.70 11.79 -28.82
N ASN A 208 15.21 10.53 -28.77
CA ASN A 208 16.01 9.37 -29.17
C ASN A 208 15.29 8.20 -29.87
N SER A 209 14.27 8.41 -30.73
CA SER A 209 13.96 7.37 -31.74
C SER A 209 13.07 7.82 -32.90
N ASN A 210 13.53 7.51 -34.12
CA ASN A 210 12.72 7.42 -35.33
C ASN A 210 12.51 5.94 -35.67
N SER A 211 11.25 5.48 -35.66
CA SER A 211 10.90 4.17 -36.18
C SER A 211 9.50 4.19 -36.79
N ASN A 212 9.44 3.91 -38.10
CA ASN A 212 8.24 3.80 -38.90
C ASN A 212 7.84 2.33 -39.01
N SER A 213 6.74 1.92 -38.36
CA SER A 213 5.99 0.72 -38.73
C SER A 213 4.53 1.08 -39.02
N LYS A 214 4.01 0.65 -40.17
CA LYS A 214 2.59 0.76 -40.52
C LYS A 214 1.82 -0.35 -39.82
N GLU A 215 1.51 -0.10 -38.56
CA GLU A 215 0.73 -0.99 -37.70
C GLU A 215 -0.73 -0.49 -37.62
N ASN A 216 -1.71 -1.39 -37.51
CA ASN A 216 -3.12 -1.03 -37.50
C ASN A 216 -3.46 -0.23 -36.22
N LYS A 217 -3.67 1.07 -36.38
CA LYS A 217 -3.90 2.03 -35.28
C LYS A 217 -5.06 1.65 -34.35
N TYR A 218 -6.12 1.01 -34.88
CA TYR A 218 -7.28 0.59 -34.07
C TYR A 218 -6.94 -0.59 -33.15
N LEU A 219 -6.27 -1.62 -33.69
CA LEU A 219 -5.86 -2.78 -32.90
C LEU A 219 -4.86 -2.38 -31.81
N LYS A 220 -3.89 -1.52 -32.15
CA LYS A 220 -2.91 -0.98 -31.21
C LYS A 220 -3.56 -0.20 -30.06
N GLN A 221 -4.58 0.61 -30.36
CA GLN A 221 -5.33 1.33 -29.34
C GLN A 221 -6.08 0.36 -28.42
N LYS A 222 -6.79 -0.63 -28.99
CA LYS A 222 -7.55 -1.60 -28.20
C LYS A 222 -6.66 -2.48 -27.31
N GLU A 223 -5.48 -2.87 -27.80
CA GLU A 223 -4.48 -3.61 -27.00
C GLU A 223 -3.91 -2.76 -25.87
N ALA A 224 -3.62 -1.48 -26.14
CA ALA A 224 -3.16 -0.53 -25.14
C ALA A 224 -4.22 -0.32 -24.04
N ASP A 225 -5.48 -0.12 -24.43
CA ASP A 225 -6.60 0.06 -23.50
C ASP A 225 -6.81 -1.20 -22.63
N TYR A 226 -6.76 -2.38 -23.23
CA TYR A 226 -6.87 -3.66 -22.50
C TYR A 226 -5.72 -3.85 -21.49
N LYS A 227 -4.49 -3.49 -21.89
CA LYS A 227 -3.33 -3.58 -21.01
C LYS A 227 -3.46 -2.61 -19.84
N ALA A 228 -3.85 -1.35 -20.09
CA ALA A 228 -4.08 -0.36 -19.06
C ALA A 228 -5.16 -0.79 -18.06
N ASP A 229 -6.26 -1.38 -18.54
CA ASP A 229 -7.30 -1.94 -17.67
C ASP A 229 -6.78 -3.06 -16.77
N LYS A 230 -5.92 -3.95 -17.30
CA LYS A 230 -5.30 -5.02 -16.52
C LYS A 230 -4.31 -4.52 -15.48
N GLU A 231 -3.56 -3.46 -15.80
CA GLU A 231 -2.65 -2.80 -14.86
C GLU A 231 -3.43 -2.16 -13.71
N VAL A 232 -4.54 -1.46 -14.00
CA VAL A 232 -5.45 -0.91 -12.99
C VAL A 232 -6.00 -2.01 -12.10
N GLU A 233 -6.53 -3.10 -12.68
CA GLU A 233 -7.05 -4.23 -11.89
C GLU A 233 -5.99 -4.82 -10.97
N SER A 234 -4.77 -5.02 -11.47
CA SER A 234 -3.67 -5.61 -10.71
C SER A 234 -3.24 -4.69 -9.56
N PHE A 235 -3.10 -3.39 -9.84
CA PHE A 235 -2.76 -2.39 -8.84
C PHE A 235 -3.85 -2.33 -7.74
N MET A 236 -5.12 -2.22 -8.14
CA MET A 236 -6.23 -2.16 -7.20
C MET A 236 -6.37 -3.43 -6.35
N PHE A 237 -5.99 -4.60 -6.88
CA PHE A 237 -5.97 -5.84 -6.10
C PHE A 237 -4.81 -5.88 -5.09
N ILE A 238 -3.63 -5.39 -5.46
CA ILE A 238 -2.45 -5.29 -4.59
C ILE A 238 -2.77 -4.42 -3.37
N PHE A 239 -3.31 -3.21 -3.61
CA PHE A 239 -3.66 -2.24 -2.58
C PHE A 239 -5.08 -2.43 -2.00
N LEU A 240 -5.73 -3.56 -2.29
CA LEU A 240 -7.11 -3.79 -1.86
C LEU A 240 -7.30 -3.68 -0.34
N ASN A 241 -6.27 -4.02 0.44
CA ASN A 241 -6.33 -3.98 1.90
C ASN A 241 -6.77 -2.59 2.41
N ASP A 242 -6.40 -1.51 1.72
CA ASP A 242 -6.74 -0.13 2.09
C ASP A 242 -8.22 0.20 1.87
N TYR A 243 -8.92 -0.61 1.06
CA TYR A 243 -10.32 -0.43 0.67
C TYR A 243 -11.26 -1.49 1.28
N MET A 244 -10.73 -2.41 2.09
CA MET A 244 -11.53 -3.43 2.75
C MET A 244 -12.16 -2.88 4.03
N LYS A 245 -13.50 -2.85 4.05
CA LYS A 245 -14.28 -2.18 5.09
C LYS A 245 -15.12 -3.12 5.96
N THR A 246 -15.39 -4.34 5.49
CA THR A 246 -16.25 -5.29 6.21
C THR A 246 -15.83 -6.74 6.00
N ILE A 247 -16.05 -7.59 7.00
CA ILE A 247 -15.79 -9.03 6.96
C ILE A 247 -16.90 -9.75 6.18
N GLU A 248 -18.09 -9.17 6.10
CA GLU A 248 -19.23 -9.72 5.38
C GLU A 248 -19.39 -9.05 4.03
N ILE A 249 -19.01 -9.75 2.97
CA ILE A 249 -19.14 -9.23 1.61
C ILE A 249 -20.64 -9.11 1.29
N PRO A 250 -21.16 -7.91 1.03
CA PRO A 250 -22.56 -7.75 0.70
C PRO A 250 -22.91 -8.58 -0.54
N LEU A 251 -23.95 -9.40 -0.42
CA LEU A 251 -24.56 -10.07 -1.56
C LEU A 251 -25.40 -9.02 -2.28
N ASN A 252 -24.83 -8.40 -3.32
CA ASN A 252 -25.63 -7.61 -4.27
C ASN A 252 -26.60 -8.53 -5.02
#